data_AF-A0A377TTZ0-F1
#
_entry.id   AF-A0A377TTZ0-F1
#
_cell.length_a   1.000
_cell.length_b   1.000
_cell.length_c   1.000
_cell.angle_alpha   90.00
_cell.angle_beta   90.00
_cell.angle_gamma   90.00
#
_symmetry.space_group_name_H-M   'P 1'
#
loop_
_entity.id
_entity.type
_entity.pdbx_description
1 polymer ?
#
loop_
_entity_poly.entity_id
_entity_poly.type
_entity_poly.pdbx_seq_one_letter_code
_entity_poly.pdbx_strand_id
1 'polypeptide(L)'
;MPRRWPNKVFVTLAFDPSYTGESGGYPRNVASPDINTEDFSAAVDFLGLQKEVDRNRIGLLGICGWGGMALNDAAMDTRVKAVATSVMYDMSRAMGHGVGDGKDRYTTADRRAVLQYLNAQRWKDAANGTSAPGGHDIYVDDKGNISAADRILPETLPANPTRS
;
A
#
# COMPACT_ATOMS: atom_id res chain seq x y z
N MET A 1 -10.76 -21.15 -38.44
CA MET A 1 -9.92 -19.94 -38.53
C MET A 1 -9.60 -19.47 -37.13
N PRO A 2 -8.33 -19.44 -36.66
CA PRO A 2 -8.04 -18.91 -35.33
C PRO A 2 -7.94 -17.38 -35.39
N ARG A 3 -8.77 -16.68 -34.59
CA ARG A 3 -8.65 -15.24 -34.34
C ARG A 3 -7.39 -15.00 -33.50
N ARG A 4 -6.31 -14.56 -34.14
CA ARG A 4 -5.12 -14.04 -33.46
C ARG A 4 -5.52 -12.73 -32.78
N TRP A 5 -5.53 -12.69 -31.44
CA TRP A 5 -5.58 -11.43 -30.71
C TRP A 5 -4.36 -10.61 -31.13
N PRO A 6 -4.51 -9.34 -31.56
CA PRO A 6 -3.34 -8.52 -31.84
C PRO A 6 -2.57 -8.36 -30.53
N ASN A 7 -1.24 -8.54 -30.58
CA ASN A 7 -0.36 -8.25 -29.45
C ASN A 7 -0.62 -6.79 -29.03
N LYS A 8 -1.25 -6.61 -27.87
CA LYS A 8 -1.47 -5.29 -27.30
C LYS A 8 -0.14 -4.86 -26.68
N VAL A 9 0.53 -3.89 -27.30
CA VAL A 9 1.70 -3.25 -26.71
C VAL A 9 1.21 -2.15 -25.79
N PHE A 10 1.68 -2.16 -24.54
CA PHE A 10 1.40 -1.15 -23.55
C PHE A 10 2.71 -0.50 -23.12
N VAL A 11 2.69 0.82 -22.94
CA VAL A 11 3.73 1.53 -22.20
C VAL A 11 3.36 1.42 -20.72
N THR A 12 4.31 1.03 -19.88
CA THR A 12 4.10 0.83 -18.44
C THR A 12 5.09 1.66 -17.63
N LEU A 13 4.62 2.24 -16.53
CA LEU A 13 5.44 2.91 -15.53
C LEU A 13 5.24 2.21 -14.19
N ALA A 14 6.34 1.80 -13.56
CA ALA A 14 6.38 1.47 -12.15
C ALA A 14 7.13 2.60 -11.44
N PHE A 15 6.61 3.07 -10.31
CA PHE A 15 7.20 4.17 -9.56
C PHE A 15 7.37 3.78 -8.09
N ASP A 16 8.39 4.37 -7.47
CA ASP A 16 8.52 4.34 -6.02
C ASP A 16 7.63 5.42 -5.42
N PRO A 17 6.73 5.09 -4.48
CA PRO A 17 5.91 6.05 -3.77
C PRO A 17 6.71 7.15 -3.08
N SER A 18 6.07 8.31 -2.88
CA SER A 18 6.61 9.39 -2.08
C SER A 18 7.16 8.87 -0.73
N TYR A 19 8.32 9.39 -0.31
CA TYR A 19 9.04 9.02 0.92
C TYR A 19 9.65 7.60 0.95
N THR A 20 9.55 6.82 -0.12
CA THR A 20 10.06 5.43 -0.19
C THR A 20 11.05 5.23 -1.35
N GLY A 21 11.78 4.10 -1.34
CA GLY A 21 12.66 3.70 -2.43
C GLY A 21 13.67 4.77 -2.85
N GLU A 22 13.79 4.98 -4.16
CA GLU A 22 14.61 6.02 -4.79
C GLU A 22 13.88 7.37 -4.90
N SER A 23 12.56 7.40 -4.64
CA SER A 23 11.78 8.63 -4.59
C SER A 23 12.17 9.51 -3.41
N GLY A 24 12.06 10.83 -3.59
CA GLY A 24 12.42 11.82 -2.57
C GLY A 24 11.46 11.88 -1.37
N GLY A 25 11.67 12.89 -0.51
CA GLY A 25 10.80 13.18 0.64
C GLY A 25 11.39 12.75 1.99
N TYR A 26 11.10 13.57 3.01
CA TYR A 26 11.45 13.31 4.42
C TYR A 26 10.26 13.63 5.33
N PRO A 27 10.03 12.85 6.42
CA PRO A 27 10.81 11.68 6.86
C PRO A 27 10.68 10.48 5.90
N ARG A 28 11.67 9.58 5.89
CA ARG A 28 11.64 8.36 5.04
C ARG A 28 10.65 7.34 5.59
N ASN A 29 10.10 6.51 4.71
CA ASN A 29 9.21 5.39 5.01
C ASN A 29 7.89 5.81 5.69
N VAL A 30 7.38 6.99 5.31
CA VAL A 30 6.06 7.48 5.73
C VAL A 30 5.07 7.25 4.59
N ALA A 31 3.92 6.67 4.90
CA ALA A 31 2.82 6.51 3.95
C ALA A 31 1.63 7.38 4.39
N SER A 32 0.97 8.01 3.42
CA SER A 32 -0.27 8.75 3.62
C SER A 32 -1.26 8.36 2.53
N PRO A 33 -2.51 7.96 2.84
CA PRO A 33 -3.50 7.63 1.82
C PRO A 33 -3.69 8.74 0.78
N ASP A 34 -3.67 10.01 1.22
CA ASP A 34 -3.85 11.16 0.33
C ASP A 34 -2.64 11.33 -0.61
N ILE A 35 -1.42 11.29 -0.06
CA ILE A 35 -0.19 11.45 -0.85
C ILE A 35 -0.01 10.27 -1.81
N ASN A 36 -0.24 9.05 -1.33
CA ASN A 36 -0.12 7.85 -2.14
C ASN A 36 -1.19 7.79 -3.25
N THR A 37 -2.36 8.41 -3.03
CA THR A 37 -3.35 8.60 -4.10
C THR A 37 -2.84 9.62 -5.11
N GLU A 38 -2.33 10.77 -4.66
CA GLU A 38 -1.78 11.82 -5.52
C GLU A 38 -0.57 11.32 -6.35
N ASP A 39 0.25 10.41 -5.80
CA ASP A 39 1.36 9.80 -6.53
C ASP A 39 0.88 9.09 -7.82
N PHE A 40 -0.34 8.54 -7.84
CA PHE A 40 -0.94 7.99 -9.08
C PHE A 40 -1.27 9.09 -10.08
N SER A 41 -1.92 10.17 -9.64
CA SER A 41 -2.20 11.33 -10.49
C SER A 41 -0.92 11.94 -11.07
N ALA A 42 0.16 12.02 -10.30
CA ALA A 42 1.47 12.46 -10.75
C ALA A 42 2.10 11.50 -11.78
N ALA A 43 1.92 10.19 -11.61
CA ALA A 43 2.33 9.20 -12.61
C ALA A 43 1.51 9.32 -13.91
N VAL A 44 0.21 9.62 -13.81
CA VAL A 44 -0.67 9.90 -14.96
C VAL A 44 -0.21 11.16 -15.70
N ASP A 45 0.17 12.22 -14.99
CA ASP A 45 0.77 13.43 -15.59
C ASP A 45 2.01 13.10 -16.41
N PHE A 46 2.97 12.40 -15.79
CA PHE A 46 4.22 12.06 -16.45
C PHE A 46 4.00 11.22 -17.71
N LEU A 47 3.16 10.17 -17.62
CA LEU A 47 2.83 9.32 -18.76
C LEU A 47 2.11 10.10 -19.86
N GLY A 48 1.16 10.95 -19.50
CA GLY A 48 0.36 11.74 -20.45
C GLY A 48 1.17 12.75 -21.27
N LEU A 49 2.39 13.08 -20.84
CA LEU A 49 3.32 13.98 -21.55
C LEU A 49 4.31 13.24 -22.47
N GLN A 50 4.40 11.91 -22.41
CA GLN A 50 5.30 11.13 -23.27
C GLN A 50 4.75 11.04 -24.70
N LYS A 51 5.62 11.16 -25.71
CA LYS A 51 5.22 11.19 -27.13
C LYS A 51 4.62 9.86 -27.60
N GLU A 52 5.04 8.78 -26.97
CA GLU A 52 4.66 7.40 -27.27
C GLU A 52 3.36 6.98 -26.58
N VAL A 53 2.78 7.83 -25.73
CA VAL A 53 1.59 7.53 -24.93
C VAL A 53 0.36 8.30 -25.47
N ASP A 54 -0.72 7.57 -25.71
CA ASP A 54 -2.04 8.18 -25.92
C ASP A 54 -2.67 8.52 -24.57
N ARG A 55 -2.64 9.81 -24.21
CA ARG A 55 -3.20 10.32 -22.94
C ARG A 55 -4.69 10.02 -22.74
N ASN A 56 -5.43 9.67 -23.79
CA ASN A 56 -6.84 9.27 -23.68
C ASN A 56 -7.02 7.78 -23.39
N ARG A 57 -5.94 7.02 -23.19
CA ARG A 57 -5.93 5.57 -23.00
C ARG A 57 -5.05 5.12 -21.83
N ILE A 58 -5.00 5.93 -20.77
CA ILE A 58 -4.26 5.62 -19.54
C ILE A 58 -5.16 4.84 -18.58
N GLY A 59 -4.59 3.81 -17.94
CA GLY A 59 -5.25 3.05 -16.89
C GLY A 59 -4.28 2.69 -15.77
N LEU A 60 -4.83 2.32 -14.62
CA LEU A 60 -4.07 2.02 -13.40
C LEU A 60 -4.11 0.53 -13.06
N LEU A 61 -3.01 0.04 -12.49
CA LEU A 61 -2.90 -1.29 -11.90
C LEU A 61 -2.41 -1.17 -10.46
N GLY A 62 -3.29 -1.43 -9.49
CA GLY A 62 -2.94 -1.44 -8.08
C GLY A 62 -2.73 -2.86 -7.55
N ILE A 63 -1.62 -3.11 -6.86
CA ILE A 63 -1.29 -4.42 -6.27
C ILE A 63 -1.29 -4.32 -4.75
N CYS A 64 -1.91 -5.28 -4.05
CA CYS A 64 -1.98 -5.28 -2.59
C CYS A 64 -2.64 -3.99 -2.05
N GLY A 65 -2.05 -3.34 -1.05
CA GLY A 65 -2.54 -2.08 -0.48
C GLY A 65 -2.73 -0.97 -1.52
N TRP A 66 -1.92 -0.95 -2.57
CA TRP A 66 -2.01 0.04 -3.65
C TRP A 66 -3.26 -0.12 -4.52
N GLY A 67 -3.97 -1.25 -4.42
CA GLY A 67 -5.29 -1.41 -5.03
C GLY A 67 -6.31 -0.40 -4.50
N GLY A 68 -6.28 -0.10 -3.20
CA GLY A 68 -7.17 0.90 -2.60
C GLY A 68 -6.87 2.31 -3.11
N MET A 69 -5.60 2.70 -3.14
CA MET A 69 -5.18 4.03 -3.63
C MET A 69 -5.47 4.20 -5.13
N ALA A 70 -5.23 3.16 -5.96
CA ALA A 70 -5.55 3.21 -7.39
C ALA A 70 -7.06 3.39 -7.67
N LEU A 71 -7.92 2.77 -6.86
CA LEU A 71 -9.37 2.98 -6.95
C LEU A 71 -9.77 4.39 -6.51
N ASN A 72 -9.15 4.91 -5.45
CA ASN A 72 -9.42 6.25 -4.95
C ASN A 72 -9.03 7.32 -5.99
N ASP A 73 -7.86 7.17 -6.62
CA ASP A 73 -7.41 8.05 -7.70
C ASP A 73 -8.36 7.98 -8.90
N ALA A 74 -8.69 6.78 -9.37
CA ALA A 74 -9.61 6.58 -10.49
C ALA A 74 -11.03 7.15 -10.24
N ALA A 75 -11.44 7.31 -8.98
CA ALA A 75 -12.72 7.92 -8.63
C ALA A 75 -12.74 9.45 -8.83
N MET A 76 -11.58 10.10 -8.75
CA MET A 76 -11.45 11.56 -8.79
C MET A 76 -10.73 12.06 -10.05
N ASP A 77 -9.77 11.30 -10.59
CA ASP A 77 -9.04 11.62 -11.81
C ASP A 77 -9.74 11.07 -13.06
N THR A 78 -10.52 11.94 -13.70
CA THR A 78 -11.24 11.63 -14.94
C THR A 78 -10.36 11.27 -16.14
N ARG A 79 -9.03 11.46 -16.06
CA ARG A 79 -8.08 11.07 -17.10
C ARG A 79 -7.87 9.56 -17.12
N VAL A 80 -8.05 8.88 -15.99
CA VAL A 80 -7.97 7.42 -15.87
C VAL A 80 -9.18 6.77 -16.54
N LYS A 81 -8.93 5.82 -17.45
CA LYS A 81 -9.99 5.17 -18.27
C LYS A 81 -10.32 3.75 -17.83
N ALA A 82 -9.43 3.13 -17.09
CA ALA A 82 -9.62 1.81 -16.52
C ALA A 82 -8.74 1.66 -15.28
N VAL A 83 -9.23 0.90 -14.31
CA VAL A 83 -8.47 0.50 -13.13
C VAL A 83 -8.62 -1.00 -12.94
N ALA A 84 -7.51 -1.67 -12.66
CA ALA A 84 -7.47 -3.06 -12.28
C ALA A 84 -6.75 -3.19 -10.94
N THR A 85 -7.16 -4.16 -10.13
CA THR A 85 -6.49 -4.46 -8.87
C THR A 85 -6.13 -5.94 -8.79
N SER A 86 -5.01 -6.23 -8.13
CA SER A 86 -4.57 -7.59 -7.84
C SER A 86 -4.34 -7.72 -6.35
N VAL A 87 -4.99 -8.72 -5.73
CA VAL A 87 -4.91 -9.04 -4.28
C VAL A 87 -5.08 -7.80 -3.39
N MET A 88 -6.04 -6.95 -3.70
CA MET A 88 -6.13 -5.62 -3.10
C MET A 88 -6.44 -5.63 -1.60
N TYR A 89 -5.89 -4.66 -0.89
CA TYR A 89 -6.25 -4.30 0.47
C TYR A 89 -6.69 -2.84 0.54
N ASP A 90 -7.78 -2.58 1.28
CA ASP A 90 -8.05 -1.25 1.82
C ASP A 90 -7.14 -1.08 3.05
N MET A 91 -6.04 -0.35 2.88
CA MET A 91 -5.04 -0.17 3.94
C MET A 91 -5.60 0.60 5.15
N SER A 92 -6.49 1.57 4.92
CA SER A 92 -7.12 2.34 6.00
C SER A 92 -7.99 1.43 6.86
N ARG A 93 -8.78 0.56 6.23
CA ARG A 93 -9.57 -0.44 6.96
C ARG A 93 -8.69 -1.49 7.61
N ALA A 94 -7.69 -2.02 6.90
CA ALA A 94 -6.76 -3.03 7.43
C ALA A 94 -6.04 -2.54 8.70
N MET A 95 -5.47 -1.34 8.65
CA MET A 95 -4.78 -0.73 9.81
C MET A 95 -5.75 -0.38 10.95
N GLY A 96 -6.98 0.01 10.61
CA GLY A 96 -7.97 0.45 11.60
C GLY A 96 -8.74 -0.68 12.29
N HIS A 97 -8.90 -1.82 11.62
CA HIS A 97 -9.77 -2.93 12.03
C HIS A 97 -9.06 -4.29 12.08
N GLY A 98 -7.79 -4.36 11.67
CA GLY A 98 -7.02 -5.61 11.57
C GLY A 98 -7.51 -6.49 10.42
N VAL A 99 -6.60 -7.26 9.83
CA VAL A 99 -6.94 -8.24 8.79
C VAL A 99 -7.20 -9.60 9.42
N GLY A 100 -8.35 -10.20 9.10
CA GLY A 100 -8.70 -11.58 9.49
C GLY A 100 -9.28 -12.37 8.32
N ASP A 101 -9.74 -13.60 8.58
CA ASP A 101 -10.34 -14.52 7.59
C ASP A 101 -11.65 -13.98 6.98
N GLY A 102 -11.53 -12.95 6.13
CA GLY A 102 -12.64 -12.25 5.49
C GLY A 102 -13.42 -11.28 6.39
N LYS A 103 -12.94 -10.98 7.61
CA LYS A 103 -13.61 -10.10 8.58
C LYS A 103 -12.64 -9.22 9.36
N ASP A 104 -13.16 -8.13 9.92
CA ASP A 104 -12.44 -7.27 10.86
C ASP A 104 -11.98 -8.10 12.06
N ARG A 105 -10.69 -8.02 12.40
CA ARG A 105 -10.09 -8.80 13.50
C ARG A 105 -10.25 -8.12 14.85
N TYR A 106 -10.14 -6.80 14.87
CA TYR A 106 -10.12 -6.02 16.11
C TYR A 106 -11.52 -5.77 16.67
N THR A 107 -11.66 -6.04 17.96
CA THR A 107 -12.75 -5.48 18.76
C THR A 107 -12.52 -3.99 19.04
N THR A 108 -13.54 -3.29 19.55
CA THR A 108 -13.38 -1.90 20.02
C THR A 108 -12.30 -1.76 21.09
N ALA A 109 -12.11 -2.78 21.94
CA ALA A 109 -11.06 -2.78 22.96
C ALA A 109 -9.67 -2.89 22.31
N ASP A 110 -9.51 -3.79 21.33
CA ASP A 110 -8.24 -3.97 20.61
C ASP A 110 -7.85 -2.69 19.87
N ARG A 111 -8.80 -2.05 19.19
CA ARG A 111 -8.57 -0.76 18.51
C ARG A 111 -8.08 0.31 19.48
N ARG A 112 -8.65 0.38 20.69
CA ARG A 112 -8.19 1.31 21.73
C ARG A 112 -6.78 0.97 22.22
N ALA A 113 -6.48 -0.30 22.43
CA ALA A 113 -5.16 -0.76 22.85
C ALA A 113 -4.10 -0.43 21.78
N VAL A 114 -4.39 -0.66 20.50
CA VAL A 114 -3.53 -0.30 19.37
C VAL A 114 -3.30 1.21 19.31
N LEU A 115 -4.34 2.03 19.45
CA LEU A 115 -4.20 3.49 19.47
C LEU A 115 -3.34 3.96 20.65
N GLN A 116 -3.52 3.39 21.84
CA GLN A 116 -2.70 3.71 23.02
C GLN A 116 -1.23 3.36 22.78
N TYR A 117 -0.96 2.19 22.21
CA TYR A 117 0.39 1.76 21.83
C TYR A 117 1.03 2.73 20.83
N LEU A 118 0.32 3.05 19.74
CA LEU A 118 0.80 3.99 18.72
C LEU A 118 1.07 5.38 19.29
N ASN A 119 0.17 5.89 20.13
CA ASN A 119 0.36 7.19 20.79
C ASN A 119 1.60 7.19 21.71
N ALA A 120 1.80 6.10 22.47
CA ALA A 120 2.99 5.95 23.30
C ALA A 120 4.28 5.87 22.46
N GLN A 121 4.24 5.19 21.31
CA GLN A 121 5.36 5.13 20.38
C GLN A 121 5.69 6.52 19.82
N ARG A 122 4.68 7.33 19.47
CA ARG A 122 4.89 8.71 18.98
C ARG A 122 5.65 9.58 19.98
N TRP A 123 5.44 9.43 21.28
CA TRP A 123 6.24 10.17 22.27
C TRP A 123 7.71 9.74 22.27
N LYS A 124 7.99 8.44 22.13
CA LYS A 124 9.37 7.93 22.02
C LYS A 124 10.04 8.44 20.76
N ASP A 125 9.35 8.39 19.63
CA ASP A 125 9.87 8.86 18.34
C ASP A 125 10.15 10.36 18.38
N ALA A 126 9.25 11.14 18.97
CA ALA A 126 9.43 12.58 19.16
C ALA A 126 10.64 12.90 20.06
N ALA A 127 10.84 12.15 21.15
CA ALA A 127 11.98 12.33 22.04
C ALA A 127 13.32 11.94 21.38
N ASN A 128 13.31 10.91 20.52
CA ASN A 128 14.49 10.40 19.83
C ASN A 128 14.80 11.11 18.50
N GLY A 129 13.90 11.98 18.02
CA GLY A 129 14.02 12.68 16.74
C GLY A 129 14.00 11.76 15.52
N THR A 130 13.65 10.48 15.69
CA THR A 130 13.64 9.44 14.65
C THR A 130 12.40 8.56 14.82
N SER A 131 11.81 8.11 13.71
CA SER A 131 10.61 7.27 13.72
C SER A 131 11.00 5.80 13.65
N ALA A 132 10.46 4.98 14.55
CA ALA A 132 10.66 3.54 14.50
C ALA A 132 9.92 2.93 13.30
N PRO A 133 10.52 1.95 12.58
CA PRO A 133 9.80 1.19 11.58
C PRO A 133 8.69 0.36 12.25
N GLY A 134 7.60 0.11 11.51
CA GLY A 134 6.47 -0.69 12.00
C GLY A 134 5.79 -1.43 10.87
N GLY A 135 5.11 -2.52 11.23
CA GLY A 135 4.24 -3.26 10.31
C GLY A 135 2.97 -2.46 9.96
N HIS A 136 2.40 -2.77 8.79
CA HIS A 136 1.09 -2.25 8.39
C HIS A 136 -0.09 -2.96 9.08
N ASP A 137 0.19 -4.00 9.86
CA ASP A 137 -0.75 -4.64 10.77
C ASP A 137 -0.08 -4.80 12.14
N ILE A 138 -0.84 -4.58 13.21
CA ILE A 138 -0.37 -4.69 14.59
C ILE A 138 -1.04 -5.91 15.23
N TYR A 139 -0.27 -6.86 15.72
CA TYR A 139 -0.86 -8.03 16.35
C TYR A 139 -1.31 -7.70 17.78
N VAL A 140 -2.47 -8.24 18.13
CA VAL A 140 -3.12 -8.17 19.46
C VAL A 140 -3.47 -9.60 19.85
N ASP A 141 -2.90 -10.10 20.94
CA ASP A 141 -3.21 -11.44 21.42
C ASP A 141 -4.58 -11.51 22.13
N ASP A 142 -5.04 -12.71 22.47
CA ASP A 142 -6.32 -12.92 23.17
C ASP A 142 -6.40 -12.28 24.56
N LYS A 143 -5.26 -11.80 25.09
CA LYS A 143 -5.16 -11.09 26.38
C LYS A 143 -5.08 -9.57 26.19
N GLY A 144 -5.15 -9.06 24.96
CA GLY A 144 -5.07 -7.64 24.63
C GLY A 144 -3.64 -7.09 24.59
N ASN A 145 -2.62 -7.95 24.61
CA ASN A 145 -1.22 -7.50 24.51
C ASN A 145 -0.88 -7.17 23.05
N ILE A 146 -0.17 -6.06 22.87
CA ILE A 146 0.27 -5.58 21.56
C ILE A 146 1.66 -6.12 21.21
N SER A 147 1.81 -6.68 20.01
CA SER A 147 3.12 -6.96 19.42
C SER A 147 3.19 -6.36 18.01
N ALA A 148 4.05 -5.37 17.84
CA ALA A 148 4.52 -4.97 16.51
C ALA A 148 5.66 -5.93 16.15
N ALA A 149 5.46 -6.79 15.16
CA ALA A 149 6.54 -7.66 14.72
C ALA A 149 7.64 -6.81 14.06
N ASP A 150 8.88 -6.92 14.53
CA ASP A 150 10.04 -6.27 13.90
C ASP A 150 10.33 -6.82 12.49
N ARG A 151 9.80 -8.01 12.16
CA ARG A 151 10.04 -8.68 10.87
C ARG A 151 8.95 -9.73 10.60
N ILE A 152 8.34 -9.68 9.42
CA ILE A 152 7.31 -10.65 8.96
C ILE A 152 7.96 -11.88 8.29
N LEU A 153 9.19 -11.73 7.77
CA LEU A 153 9.92 -12.79 7.06
C LEU A 153 11.25 -13.12 7.76
N PRO A 154 11.63 -14.41 7.82
CA PRO A 154 12.94 -14.81 8.32
C PRO A 154 14.07 -14.28 7.42
N GLU A 155 15.24 -14.04 8.00
CA GLU A 155 16.42 -13.50 7.32
C GLU A 155 16.98 -14.45 6.23
N THR A 156 16.64 -15.73 6.34
CA THR A 156 16.96 -16.76 5.34
C THR A 156 15.68 -17.51 5.00
N LEU A 157 15.44 -17.69 3.69
CA LEU A 157 14.39 -18.57 3.22
C LEU A 157 14.75 -20.02 3.59
N PRO A 158 13.81 -20.84 4.08
CA PRO A 158 14.06 -22.25 4.32
C PRO A 158 14.48 -22.91 3.00
N ALA A 159 15.45 -23.82 3.06
CA ALA A 159 16.07 -24.44 1.88
C ALA A 159 15.10 -25.22 0.97
N ASN A 160 13.83 -25.39 1.37
CA ASN A 160 12.79 -26.03 0.58
C ASN A 160 11.42 -25.37 0.81
N PRO A 161 10.91 -24.54 -0.12
CA PRO A 161 9.67 -23.78 0.06
C PRO A 161 8.39 -24.53 -0.33
N THR A 162 8.36 -25.86 -0.36
CA THR A 162 7.14 -26.62 -0.71
C THR A 162 6.73 -27.61 0.38
N ARG A 163 5.86 -27.14 1.29
CA ARG A 163 4.80 -27.95 1.93
C ARG A 163 3.82 -27.04 2.67
N SER A 164 2.68 -26.80 2.03
CA SER A 164 1.37 -26.63 2.67
C SER A 164 0.33 -27.14 1.69
#